data_AF-A0A1I5XGT5-F1
#
_entry.id   AF-A0A1I5XGT5-F1
#
_cell.length_a   1.000
_cell.length_b   1.000
_cell.length_c   1.000
_cell.angle_alpha   90.00
_cell.angle_beta   90.00
_cell.angle_gamma   90.00
#
_symmetry.space_group_name_H-M   'P 1'
#
loop_
_entity.id
_entity.type
_entity.pdbx_description
1 polymer ?
#
loop_
_entity_poly.entity_id
_entity_poly.type
_entity_poly.pdbx_seq_one_letter_code
_entity_poly.pdbx_strand_id
1 'polypeptide(L)'
;MCVERAFRYQTGEADEIVKELRQKGSVEVDVDSEDKIKPFLKDLERYGIYERSDIPWDYEAISFFENQDFLCRVQVEDRACQPPKSGLFIDFYSEYVEDDYADIFWG
;
A
#
# COMPACT_ATOMS: atom_id res chain seq x y z
N MET A 1 -10.66 -23.12 -8.89
CA MET A 1 -11.15 -22.29 -7.78
C MET A 1 -11.03 -20.85 -8.25
N CYS A 2 -12.14 -20.15 -8.41
CA CYS A 2 -12.13 -18.74 -8.77
C CYS A 2 -11.49 -18.00 -7.60
N VAL A 3 -10.28 -17.49 -7.79
CA VAL A 3 -9.63 -16.58 -6.84
C VAL A 3 -10.58 -15.40 -6.72
N GLU A 4 -11.19 -15.23 -5.54
CA GLU A 4 -11.86 -13.98 -5.20
C GLU A 4 -10.76 -12.92 -5.25
N ARG A 5 -10.70 -12.15 -6.35
CA ARG A 5 -9.79 -11.00 -6.44
C ARG A 5 -10.15 -10.11 -5.25
N ALA A 6 -9.25 -10.04 -4.26
CA ALA A 6 -9.37 -9.09 -3.18
C ALA A 6 -9.58 -7.70 -3.80
N PHE A 7 -10.55 -6.95 -3.27
CA PHE A 7 -10.84 -5.62 -3.77
C PHE A 7 -9.67 -4.70 -3.41
N ARG A 8 -8.83 -4.38 -4.39
CA ARG A 8 -7.72 -3.44 -4.25
C ARG A 8 -8.16 -2.06 -4.69
N TYR A 9 -7.91 -1.07 -3.84
CA TYR A 9 -8.23 0.32 -4.14
C TYR A 9 -7.11 0.95 -4.95
N GLN A 10 -7.44 1.92 -5.81
CA GLN A 10 -6.43 2.71 -6.50
C GLN A 10 -6.06 3.95 -5.66
N THR A 11 -4.84 4.47 -5.83
CA THR A 11 -4.40 5.70 -5.12
C THR A 11 -5.34 6.92 -5.32
N GLY A 12 -6.14 6.94 -6.38
CA GLY A 12 -7.18 7.95 -6.62
C GLY A 12 -8.43 7.84 -5.73
N GLU A 13 -8.61 6.74 -5.00
CA GLU A 13 -9.80 6.44 -4.19
C GLU A 13 -9.56 6.69 -2.68
N ALA A 14 -8.83 7.76 -2.35
CA ALA A 14 -8.40 8.06 -0.98
C ALA A 14 -9.55 8.08 0.06
N ASP A 15 -10.72 8.60 -0.30
CA ASP A 15 -11.90 8.62 0.59
C ASP A 15 -12.39 7.21 0.97
N GLU A 16 -12.45 6.29 0.01
CA GLU A 16 -12.85 4.91 0.28
C GLU A 16 -11.74 4.14 1.01
N ILE A 17 -10.47 4.40 0.69
CA ILE A 17 -9.32 3.83 1.41
C ILE A 17 -9.37 4.21 2.90
N VAL A 18 -9.57 5.50 3.21
CA VAL A 18 -9.66 5.97 4.61
C VAL A 18 -10.84 5.33 5.34
N LYS A 19 -11.99 5.23 4.67
CA LYS A 19 -13.19 4.61 5.22
C LYS A 19 -12.97 3.13 5.51
N GLU A 20 -12.36 2.39 4.59
CA GLU A 20 -12.04 0.97 4.76
C GLU A 20 -11.00 0.75 5.86
N LEU A 21 -9.94 1.56 5.87
CA LEU A 21 -8.90 1.55 6.90
C LEU A 21 -9.51 1.76 8.30
N ARG A 22 -10.47 2.69 8.44
CA ARG A 22 -11.18 2.91 9.70
C ARG A 22 -12.05 1.73 10.11
N GLN A 23 -12.70 1.06 9.16
CA GLN A 23 -13.60 -0.06 9.41
C GLN A 23 -12.84 -1.36 9.72
N LYS A 24 -11.90 -1.75 8.86
CA LYS A 24 -11.20 -3.04 8.90
C LYS A 24 -9.84 -3.00 9.58
N GLY A 25 -9.23 -1.82 9.68
CA GLY A 25 -7.87 -1.67 10.23
C GLY A 25 -6.76 -1.99 9.21
N SER A 26 -7.09 -2.51 8.05
CA SER A 26 -6.15 -2.75 6.96
C SER A 26 -6.84 -2.55 5.61
N VAL A 27 -6.07 -2.18 4.59
CA VAL A 27 -6.54 -1.97 3.22
C VAL A 27 -5.44 -2.29 2.22
N GLU A 28 -5.83 -2.86 1.08
CA GLU A 28 -4.93 -3.17 -0.03
C GLU A 28 -5.08 -2.08 -1.10
N VAL A 29 -3.95 -1.55 -1.56
CA VAL A 29 -3.88 -0.42 -2.51
C VAL A 29 -2.95 -0.78 -3.66
N ASP A 30 -3.45 -0.70 -4.89
CA ASP A 30 -2.60 -0.76 -6.08
C ASP A 30 -1.95 0.61 -6.33
N VAL A 31 -0.67 0.58 -6.65
CA VAL A 31 0.17 1.76 -6.93
C VAL A 31 1.01 1.51 -8.17
N ASP A 32 1.14 2.56 -9.00
CA ASP A 32 1.92 2.49 -10.24
C ASP A 32 3.41 2.18 -9.98
N SER A 33 3.96 2.67 -8.87
CA SER A 33 5.36 2.48 -8.49
C SER A 33 5.62 2.86 -7.02
N GLU A 34 6.68 2.34 -6.42
CA GLU A 34 7.04 2.61 -5.02
C GLU A 34 7.24 4.11 -4.73
N ASP A 35 7.73 4.90 -5.70
CA ASP A 35 7.92 6.35 -5.54
C ASP A 35 6.61 7.12 -5.33
N LYS A 36 5.46 6.54 -5.70
CA LYS A 36 4.14 7.15 -5.50
C LYS A 36 3.56 6.92 -4.11
N ILE A 37 4.12 5.98 -3.34
CA ILE A 37 3.63 5.65 -1.99
C ILE A 37 3.76 6.86 -1.05
N LYS A 38 4.93 7.52 -1.01
CA LYS A 38 5.13 8.69 -0.13
C LYS A 38 4.20 9.88 -0.47
N PRO A 39 4.07 10.31 -1.74
CA PRO A 39 3.07 11.29 -2.13
C PRO A 39 1.66 10.93 -1.70
N PHE A 40 1.26 9.66 -1.89
CA PHE A 40 -0.06 9.18 -1.50
C PHE A 40 -0.27 9.22 0.03
N LEU A 41 0.70 8.75 0.83
CA LEU A 41 0.63 8.85 2.30
C LEU A 41 0.51 10.30 2.77
N LYS A 42 1.20 11.23 2.11
CA LYS A 42 1.08 12.67 2.40
C LYS A 42 -0.31 13.21 2.08
N ASP A 43 -0.93 12.74 0.99
CA ASP A 43 -2.32 13.08 0.68
C ASP A 43 -3.30 12.48 1.70
N LEU A 44 -2.96 11.41 2.42
CA LEU A 44 -3.78 10.85 3.48
C LEU A 44 -3.76 11.69 4.78
N GLU A 45 -2.74 12.51 4.99
CA GLU A 45 -2.64 13.40 6.17
C GLU A 45 -3.82 14.37 6.26
N ARG A 46 -4.38 14.80 5.12
CA ARG A 46 -5.58 15.67 5.07
C ARG A 46 -6.82 15.02 5.67
N TYR A 47 -6.86 13.69 5.74
CA TYR A 47 -7.93 12.91 6.36
C TYR A 47 -7.62 12.52 7.82
N GLY A 48 -6.45 12.92 8.33
CA GLY A 48 -5.97 12.60 9.67
C GLY A 48 -5.25 11.27 9.79
N ILE A 49 -4.94 10.60 8.67
CA ILE A 49 -4.15 9.38 8.63
C ILE A 49 -2.68 9.75 8.44
N TYR A 50 -1.81 9.29 9.33
CA TYR A 50 -0.38 9.61 9.31
C TYR A 50 0.45 8.35 9.29
N GLU A 51 1.53 8.37 8.51
CA GLU A 51 2.56 7.34 8.53
C GLU A 51 3.26 7.28 9.90
N ARG A 52 3.51 6.06 10.40
CA ARG A 52 4.35 5.82 11.57
C ARG A 52 5.82 5.81 11.18
N SER A 53 6.46 6.98 11.16
CA SER A 53 7.88 7.10 10.78
C SER A 53 8.86 6.39 11.74
N ASP A 54 8.41 5.98 12.92
CA ASP A 54 9.17 5.17 13.88
C ASP A 54 9.25 3.69 13.49
N ILE A 55 8.48 3.26 12.49
CA ILE A 55 8.35 1.86 12.09
C ILE A 55 8.72 1.74 10.61
N PRO A 56 9.74 0.93 10.26
CA PRO A 56 10.15 0.76 8.88
C PRO A 56 9.05 0.08 8.06
N TRP A 57 9.03 0.34 6.76
CA TRP A 57 8.14 -0.37 5.83
C TRP A 57 8.49 -1.85 5.80
N ASP A 58 7.45 -2.69 5.79
CA ASP A 58 7.59 -4.13 5.83
C ASP A 58 7.42 -4.71 4.42
N TYR A 59 8.56 -4.98 3.78
CA TYR A 59 8.64 -5.57 2.43
C TYR A 59 8.49 -7.10 2.44
N GLU A 60 8.50 -7.73 3.62
CA GLU A 60 8.41 -9.19 3.78
C GLU A 60 7.08 -9.62 4.44
N ALA A 61 6.16 -8.68 4.66
CA ALA A 61 4.88 -8.89 5.34
C ALA A 61 4.03 -10.00 4.69
N ILE A 62 4.17 -10.17 3.38
CA ILE A 62 3.55 -11.22 2.58
C ILE A 62 4.67 -12.03 1.94
N SER A 63 4.65 -13.35 2.14
CA SER A 63 5.72 -14.23 1.64
C SER A 63 5.82 -14.16 0.12
N PHE A 64 7.07 -14.00 -0.37
CA PHE A 64 7.49 -13.98 -1.79
C PHE A 64 6.86 -15.07 -2.69
N PHE A 65 6.32 -16.16 -2.11
CA PHE A 65 5.75 -17.27 -2.85
C PHE A 65 4.26 -17.12 -3.21
N GLU A 66 3.51 -16.19 -2.59
CA GLU A 66 2.05 -16.08 -2.81
C GLU A 66 1.60 -14.85 -3.62
N ASN A 67 2.35 -13.74 -3.65
CA ASN A 67 1.96 -12.53 -4.39
C ASN A 67 3.18 -11.80 -4.98
N GLN A 68 3.45 -12.00 -6.28
CA GLN A 68 4.55 -11.31 -7.00
C GLN A 68 4.35 -9.78 -7.11
N ASP A 69 3.12 -9.30 -6.91
CA ASP A 69 2.77 -7.89 -7.04
C ASP A 69 2.94 -7.10 -5.73
N PHE A 70 3.28 -7.74 -4.61
CA PHE A 70 3.39 -7.05 -3.32
C PHE A 70 4.66 -6.19 -3.26
N LEU A 71 4.49 -4.90 -2.94
CA LEU A 71 5.61 -3.97 -2.72
C LEU A 71 5.98 -3.90 -1.25
N CYS A 72 5.08 -3.40 -0.41
CA CYS A 72 5.37 -3.20 1.01
C CYS A 72 4.09 -2.96 1.82
N ARG A 73 4.19 -3.22 3.13
CA ARG A 73 3.19 -2.84 4.13
C ARG A 73 3.68 -1.61 4.88
N VAL A 74 2.85 -0.59 4.94
CA VAL A 74 3.10 0.64 5.70
C VAL A 74 2.16 0.71 6.89
N GLN A 75 2.72 0.98 8.07
CA GLN A 75 1.92 1.22 9.25
C GLN A 75 1.52 2.69 9.34
N VAL A 76 0.23 2.93 9.58
CA VAL A 76 -0.34 4.26 9.73
C VAL A 76 -1.14 4.35 11.03
N GLU A 77 -1.44 5.58 11.44
CA GLU A 77 -2.30 5.87 12.58
C GLU A 77 -3.35 6.91 12.21
N ASP A 78 -4.56 6.74 12.74
CA ASP A 78 -5.64 7.70 12.60
C ASP A 78 -5.68 8.64 13.81
N ARG A 79 -5.22 9.87 13.58
CA ARG A 79 -5.23 10.95 14.57
C ARG A 79 -6.54 11.74 14.57
N ALA A 80 -7.46 11.48 13.63
CA ALA A 80 -8.78 12.09 13.66
C ALA A 80 -9.70 11.44 14.71
N CYS A 81 -9.39 10.21 15.15
CA CYS A 81 -10.08 9.54 16.25
C CYS A 81 -9.54 9.96 17.64
N GLN A 82 -10.41 9.94 18.66
CA GLN A 82 -10.03 10.10 20.06
C GLN A 82 -10.50 8.88 20.88
N PRO A 83 -9.58 8.07 21.46
CA PRO A 83 -8.12 8.15 21.31
C PRO A 83 -7.65 7.83 19.87
N PRO A 84 -6.43 8.26 19.47
CA PRO A 84 -5.87 7.92 18.17
C PRO A 84 -5.87 6.41 17.95
N LYS A 85 -6.30 5.98 16.76
CA LYS A 85 -6.34 4.56 16.40
C LYS A 85 -5.01 4.19 15.75
N SER A 86 -4.20 3.43 16.48
CA SER A 86 -2.95 2.84 15.99
C SER A 86 -3.19 1.43 15.45
N GLY A 87 -2.14 0.82 14.88
CA GLY A 87 -2.23 -0.55 14.36
C GLY A 87 -2.98 -0.66 13.04
N LEU A 88 -3.00 0.41 12.24
CA LEU A 88 -3.59 0.41 10.91
C LEU A 88 -2.52 0.11 9.86
N PHE A 89 -2.87 -0.64 8.82
CA PHE A 89 -1.92 -1.07 7.80
C PHE A 89 -2.44 -0.77 6.39
N ILE A 90 -1.53 -0.33 5.52
CA ILE A 90 -1.80 -0.22 4.08
C ILE A 90 -0.82 -1.13 3.36
N ASP A 91 -1.36 -2.08 2.61
CA ASP A 91 -0.59 -3.02 1.81
C ASP A 91 -0.57 -2.53 0.38
N PHE A 92 0.62 -2.16 -0.10
CA PHE A 92 0.81 -1.67 -1.45
C PHE A 92 1.17 -2.81 -2.40
N TYR A 93 0.47 -2.84 -3.53
CA TYR A 93 0.71 -3.74 -4.63
C TYR A 93 1.02 -2.94 -5.88
N SER A 94 1.83 -3.48 -6.79
CA SER A 94 2.09 -2.88 -8.09
C SER A 94 2.10 -4.00 -9.11
N GLU A 95 1.52 -3.75 -10.29
CA GLU A 95 1.62 -4.72 -11.38
C GLU A 95 3.10 -4.93 -11.70
N TYR A 96 3.58 -6.16 -11.61
CA TYR A 96 4.96 -6.50 -11.93
C TYR A 96 5.25 -6.11 -13.38
N VAL A 97 5.98 -5.02 -13.60
CA VAL A 97 6.58 -4.72 -14.90
C VAL A 97 7.83 -5.58 -14.98
N GLU A 98 7.79 -6.63 -15.79
CA GLU A 98 9.02 -7.32 -16.21
C GLU A 98 9.94 -6.24 -16.80
N ASP A 99 11.04 -5.91 -16.10
CA ASP A 99 12.19 -5.28 -16.74
C ASP A 99 12.67 -6.29 -17.78
N ASP A 100 12.16 -6.16 -19.02
CA ASP A 100 12.79 -6.74 -20.20
C ASP A 100 14.24 -6.24 -20.14
N TYR A 101 15.15 -7.11 -19.69
CA TYR A 101 16.58 -6.90 -19.83
C TYR A 101 16.83 -6.71 -21.32
N ALA A 102 16.82 -5.45 -21.75
CA ALA A 102 17.38 -5.02 -23.02
C ALA A 102 18.90 -5.20 -22.89
N ASP A 103 19.35 -6.45 -22.90
CA ASP A 103 20.72 -6.79 -23.20
C ASP A 103 20.96 -6.42 -24.66
N ILE A 104 21.40 -5.18 -24.80
CA ILE A 104 22.11 -4.59 -25.92
C ILE A 104 23.29 -5.51 -26.28
N PHE A 105 23.03 -6.60 -27.01
CA PHE A 105 24.05 -7.30 -27.77
C PHE A 105 24.36 -6.48 -29.02
N TRP A 106 25.30 -5.53 -28.86
CA TRP A 106 26.02 -4.93 -29.98
C TRP A 106 26.83 -6.04 -30.67
N GLY A 107 26.36 -6.45 -31.85
CA GLY A 107 27.11 -7.29 -32.79
C GLY A 107 28.24 -6.54 -33.48
#